data_AF-A0A5J4F5P8-F1
#
_entry.id   AF-A0A5J4F5P8-F1
#
_cell.length_a   1.000
_cell.length_b   1.000
_cell.length_c   1.000
_cell.angle_alpha   90.00
_cell.angle_beta   90.00
_cell.angle_gamma   90.00
#
_symmetry.space_group_name_H-M   'P 1'
#
loop_
_entity.id
_entity.type
_entity.pdbx_description
1 polymer ?
#
loop_
_entity_poly.entity_id
_entity_poly.type
_entity_poly.pdbx_seq_one_letter_code
_entity_poly.pdbx_strand_id
1 'polypeptide(L)'
;MSYCVNPSCSQPKNAPTASICQNCGSKLLLHDRYQILGILGKGGFGATFASSDLSLPGKPICVVKQLRPSTNDPKIFRMAKELFEREAETLGKVGIHPQVPRLLDYFEDNQQFYLVQEYVKGYNLQQEVKERGPFSEAGVKQFLSELLPILKYIHEEKVIHRDIKPANLIRRQTDRKLVLIDFGAVTNQVNTMITNANSQNAFTNFALGTEGFAPPEQMAMRPVYASDIYSVGVTCLYLLTGRSPKDIEVDINTGELLWEKLVKVSPQFAQVLKTMMEVSVRHRYKSAQEVMDALEMTDYADSLNQSLITAPVVTSPTPPEDSGLIANSSVSAPLSSKLRPKNPVVSPDNMLGGRSKDRSTIDITLLKKKPRLDAKAILDAYNNGRRNFSQEELPNLNLAKVKLLGVNFYQCKLTGTNLQGADLSNADLGRADLSHAILKNTNLNNTYLAYADLEKADLRGANLTGANLRHANLKGANLCGANLSDVQVTQEQIALAKTNWLTVMPSGKRGSW
;
A
#
# COMPACT_ATOMS: atom_id res chain seq x y z
N MET A 1 -23.68 38.83 14.44
CA MET A 1 -22.69 38.91 15.53
C MET A 1 -21.36 39.23 14.90
N SER A 2 -20.52 40.07 15.51
CA SER A 2 -19.16 40.35 15.03
C SER A 2 -18.14 39.68 15.95
N TYR A 3 -17.10 39.09 15.39
CA TYR A 3 -16.09 38.33 16.14
C TYR A 3 -14.71 38.98 16.02
N CYS A 4 -14.02 39.15 17.14
CA CYS A 4 -12.68 39.73 17.18
C CYS A 4 -11.61 38.69 16.83
N VAL A 5 -10.75 39.01 15.86
CA VAL A 5 -9.62 38.16 15.44
C VAL A 5 -8.32 38.46 16.19
N ASN A 6 -8.33 39.37 17.17
CA ASN A 6 -7.18 39.56 18.05
C ASN A 6 -6.95 38.29 18.89
N PRO A 7 -5.80 37.61 18.77
CA PRO A 7 -5.52 36.38 19.51
C PRO A 7 -5.52 36.56 21.04
N SER A 8 -5.22 37.75 21.53
CA SER A 8 -5.15 38.09 22.96
C SER A 8 -6.50 38.52 23.55
N CYS A 9 -7.57 38.56 22.75
CA CYS A 9 -8.89 38.97 23.23
C CYS A 9 -9.56 37.85 24.03
N SER A 10 -9.82 38.08 25.32
CA SER A 10 -10.51 37.14 26.21
C SER A 10 -12.01 36.99 25.90
N GLN A 11 -12.66 38.04 25.38
CA GLN A 11 -14.08 38.05 25.01
C GLN A 11 -14.27 38.53 23.57
N PRO A 12 -14.12 37.64 22.58
CA PRO A 12 -14.10 38.04 21.17
C PRO A 12 -15.49 38.26 20.55
N LYS A 13 -16.58 37.92 21.24
CA LYS A 13 -17.94 38.08 20.70
C LYS A 13 -18.45 39.51 20.96
N ASN A 14 -18.92 40.17 19.90
CA ASN A 14 -19.41 41.54 19.94
C ASN A 14 -20.78 41.66 19.24
N ALA A 15 -21.48 42.77 19.51
CA ALA A 15 -22.73 43.10 18.82
C ALA A 15 -22.53 43.17 17.28
N PRO A 16 -23.54 42.81 16.47
CA PRO A 16 -23.40 42.79 15.00
C PRO A 16 -23.02 44.13 14.36
N THR A 17 -23.36 45.24 15.00
CA THR A 17 -23.11 46.62 14.52
C THR A 17 -21.84 47.24 15.10
N ALA A 18 -21.13 46.54 15.99
CA ALA A 18 -19.91 47.06 16.59
C ALA A 18 -18.78 47.14 15.54
N SER A 19 -18.12 48.29 15.46
CA SER A 19 -16.94 48.53 14.62
C SER A 19 -15.62 48.26 15.37
N ILE A 20 -15.65 48.34 16.70
CA ILE A 20 -14.52 48.14 17.60
C ILE A 20 -14.89 47.08 18.64
N CYS A 21 -13.93 46.22 19.00
CA CYS A 21 -14.12 45.22 20.02
C CYS A 21 -14.24 45.87 21.40
N GLN A 22 -15.34 45.61 22.10
CA GLN A 22 -15.61 46.20 23.42
C GLN A 22 -14.63 45.72 24.51
N ASN A 23 -13.97 44.58 24.30
CA ASN A 23 -13.07 43.98 25.27
C ASN A 23 -11.58 44.37 25.09
N CYS A 24 -11.11 44.53 23.85
CA CYS A 24 -9.68 44.77 23.56
C CYS A 24 -9.40 46.00 22.69
N GLY A 25 -10.43 46.71 22.23
CA GLY A 25 -10.26 47.92 21.40
C GLY A 25 -9.82 47.68 19.96
N SER A 26 -9.60 46.43 19.52
CA SER A 26 -9.24 46.12 18.13
C SER A 26 -10.40 46.40 17.17
N LYS A 27 -10.10 46.85 15.95
CA LYS A 27 -11.08 46.95 14.86
C LYS A 27 -11.71 45.57 14.58
N LEU A 28 -13.02 45.54 14.35
CA LEU A 28 -13.77 44.31 14.07
C LEU A 28 -13.93 44.02 12.58
N LEU A 29 -13.76 45.04 11.73
CA LEU A 29 -13.73 44.89 10.29
C LEU A 29 -12.28 44.60 9.87
N LEU A 30 -12.05 43.39 9.36
CA LEU A 30 -10.72 42.95 8.95
C LEU A 30 -10.44 43.42 7.52
N HIS A 31 -9.26 44.02 7.31
CA HIS A 31 -8.84 44.55 6.00
C HIS A 31 -9.89 45.48 5.35
N ASP A 32 -10.61 46.25 6.19
CA ASP A 32 -11.71 47.15 5.80
C ASP A 32 -12.80 46.53 4.90
N ARG A 33 -12.88 45.19 4.89
CA ARG A 33 -13.70 44.42 3.95
C ARG A 33 -14.45 43.27 4.59
N TYR A 34 -13.80 42.54 5.51
CA TYR A 34 -14.29 41.27 6.02
C TYR A 34 -14.89 41.38 7.41
N GLN A 35 -16.19 41.10 7.54
CA GLN A 35 -16.85 40.99 8.84
C GLN A 35 -16.78 39.54 9.34
N ILE A 36 -15.99 39.33 10.39
CA ILE A 36 -15.81 37.99 10.96
C ILE A 36 -17.05 37.63 11.79
N LEU A 37 -17.67 36.49 11.48
CA LEU A 37 -18.94 36.04 12.06
C LEU A 37 -18.72 35.09 13.24
N GLY A 38 -17.64 34.32 13.22
CA GLY A 38 -17.31 33.36 14.28
C GLY A 38 -16.16 32.43 13.90
N ILE A 39 -15.66 31.69 14.89
CA ILE A 39 -14.60 30.70 14.71
C ILE A 39 -15.19 29.37 14.20
N LEU A 40 -14.58 28.79 13.17
CA LEU A 40 -14.90 27.47 12.64
C LEU A 40 -13.97 26.39 13.22
N GLY A 41 -12.71 26.74 13.47
CA GLY A 41 -11.73 25.83 14.05
C GLY A 41 -10.47 26.56 14.50
N LYS A 42 -9.71 25.92 15.39
CA LYS A 42 -8.42 26.42 15.89
C LYS A 42 -7.44 25.25 15.98
N GLY A 43 -6.28 25.40 15.35
CA GLY A 43 -5.17 24.44 15.41
C GLY A 43 -3.93 25.06 16.06
N GLY A 44 -2.81 24.31 16.08
CA GLY A 44 -1.56 24.74 16.71
C GLY A 44 -0.87 25.95 16.05
N PHE A 45 -1.15 26.21 14.77
CA PHE A 45 -0.51 27.27 14.00
C PHE A 45 -1.49 28.22 13.31
N GLY A 46 -2.80 28.08 13.55
CA GLY A 46 -3.78 28.94 12.90
C GLY A 46 -5.18 28.85 13.50
N ALA A 47 -6.00 29.83 13.13
CA ALA A 47 -7.42 29.84 13.42
C ALA A 47 -8.20 30.10 12.13
N THR A 48 -9.31 29.40 11.98
CA THR A 48 -10.18 29.47 10.79
C THR A 48 -11.51 30.06 11.21
N PHE A 49 -11.98 31.07 10.47
CA PHE A 49 -13.18 31.82 10.78
C PHE A 49 -14.15 31.83 9.61
N ALA A 50 -15.45 31.85 9.92
CA ALA A 50 -16.47 32.24 8.96
C ALA A 50 -16.53 33.77 8.91
N SER A 51 -16.59 34.32 7.70
CA SER A 51 -16.58 35.75 7.44
C SER A 51 -17.60 36.12 6.37
N SER A 52 -18.06 37.36 6.37
CA SER A 52 -18.86 37.95 5.30
C SER A 52 -18.03 39.00 4.57
N ASP A 53 -17.96 38.91 3.25
CA ASP A 53 -17.26 39.87 2.40
C ASP A 53 -18.18 41.06 2.11
N LEU A 54 -17.93 42.19 2.77
CA LEU A 54 -18.80 43.37 2.68
C LEU A 54 -18.59 44.20 1.41
N SER A 55 -17.49 43.99 0.66
CA SER A 55 -17.24 44.76 -0.57
C SER A 55 -18.05 44.23 -1.76
N LEU A 56 -18.64 43.04 -1.66
CA LEU A 56 -19.42 42.40 -2.72
C LEU A 56 -20.93 42.52 -2.46
N PRO A 57 -21.75 42.75 -3.50
CA PRO A 57 -23.21 42.67 -3.39
C PRO A 57 -23.65 41.32 -2.83
N GLY A 58 -24.68 41.33 -1.97
CA GLY A 58 -25.17 40.11 -1.32
C GLY A 58 -24.32 39.60 -0.15
N LYS A 59 -23.16 40.23 0.12
CA LYS A 59 -22.30 39.98 1.30
C LYS A 59 -21.97 38.48 1.49
N PRO A 60 -21.42 37.81 0.47
CA PRO A 60 -21.23 36.37 0.47
C PRO A 60 -20.35 35.91 1.64
N ILE A 61 -20.60 34.67 2.09
CA ILE A 61 -19.81 34.04 3.15
C ILE A 61 -18.50 33.50 2.56
N CYS A 62 -17.40 33.77 3.24
CA CYS A 62 -16.07 33.26 2.95
C CYS A 62 -15.42 32.68 4.22
N VAL A 63 -14.29 32.00 4.05
CA VAL A 63 -13.48 31.49 5.14
C VAL A 63 -12.21 32.33 5.24
N VAL A 64 -11.91 32.83 6.43
CA VAL A 64 -10.66 33.53 6.74
C VAL A 64 -9.81 32.62 7.61
N LYS A 65 -8.63 32.23 7.13
CA LYS A 65 -7.59 31.59 7.94
C LYS A 65 -6.63 32.66 8.42
N GLN A 66 -6.26 32.60 9.69
CA GLN A 66 -5.26 33.46 10.31
C GLN A 66 -4.11 32.61 10.82
N LEU A 67 -2.88 32.98 10.46
CA LEU A 67 -1.68 32.38 11.04
C LEU A 67 -1.56 32.78 12.51
N ARG A 68 -1.46 31.79 13.40
CA ARG A 68 -1.35 31.99 14.86
C ARG A 68 -0.37 30.97 15.45
N PRO A 69 0.94 31.21 15.35
CA PRO A 69 1.92 30.30 15.91
C PRO A 69 1.83 30.28 17.44
N SER A 70 1.86 29.08 18.03
CA SER A 70 1.76 28.88 19.49
C SER A 70 3.09 29.11 20.24
N THR A 71 4.14 29.50 19.53
CA THR A 71 5.50 29.71 20.06
C THR A 71 6.05 31.05 19.60
N ASN A 72 6.88 31.66 20.45
CA ASN A 72 7.58 32.91 20.16
C ASN A 72 8.96 32.67 19.51
N ASP A 73 9.33 31.44 19.18
CA ASP A 73 10.59 31.13 18.49
C ASP A 73 10.59 31.76 17.08
N PRO A 74 11.52 32.69 16.78
CA PRO A 74 11.58 33.36 15.48
C PRO A 74 11.78 32.43 14.28
N LYS A 75 12.49 31.29 14.47
CA LYS A 75 12.70 30.31 13.40
C LYS A 75 11.40 29.58 13.07
N ILE A 76 10.67 29.18 14.11
CA ILE A 76 9.37 28.50 13.95
C ILE A 76 8.36 29.46 13.34
N PHE A 77 8.35 30.73 13.77
CA PHE A 77 7.49 31.76 13.18
C PHE A 77 7.76 31.94 11.70
N ARG A 78 9.03 32.11 11.30
CA ARG A 78 9.43 32.28 9.89
C ARG A 78 8.99 31.10 9.04
N MET A 79 9.21 29.88 9.52
CA MET A 79 8.80 28.67 8.81
C MET A 79 7.27 28.56 8.70
N ALA A 80 6.53 28.85 9.79
CA ALA A 80 5.07 28.82 9.76
C ALA A 80 4.51 29.85 8.76
N LYS A 81 5.15 31.03 8.67
CA LYS A 81 4.85 32.04 7.65
C LYS A 81 5.14 31.53 6.23
N GLU A 82 6.32 30.97 5.96
CA GLU A 82 6.67 30.40 4.64
C GLU A 82 5.69 29.31 4.20
N LEU A 83 5.25 28.46 5.12
CA LEU A 83 4.27 27.40 4.82
C LEU A 83 2.87 27.95 4.54
N PHE A 84 2.49 29.04 5.21
CA PHE A 84 1.22 29.72 5.01
C PHE A 84 1.18 30.48 3.68
N GLU A 85 2.28 31.16 3.33
CA GLU A 85 2.49 31.76 2.01
C GLU A 85 2.41 30.71 0.90
N ARG A 86 3.07 29.56 1.10
CA ARG A 86 3.02 28.46 0.15
C ARG A 86 1.61 27.89 -0.04
N GLU A 87 0.78 27.89 0.99
CA GLU A 87 -0.63 27.49 0.85
C GLU A 87 -1.39 28.45 -0.07
N ALA A 88 -1.18 29.77 0.10
CA ALA A 88 -1.76 30.79 -0.79
C ALA A 88 -1.29 30.60 -2.24
N GLU A 89 0.01 30.43 -2.45
CA GLU A 89 0.57 30.17 -3.78
C GLU A 89 0.00 28.88 -4.39
N THR A 90 -0.20 27.84 -3.58
CA THR A 90 -0.73 26.55 -4.03
C THR A 90 -2.15 26.70 -4.51
N LEU A 91 -3.03 27.35 -3.74
CA LEU A 91 -4.40 27.62 -4.15
C LEU A 91 -4.46 28.54 -5.37
N GLY A 92 -3.54 29.50 -5.48
CA GLY A 92 -3.38 30.33 -6.68
C GLY A 92 -3.00 29.54 -7.93
N LYS A 93 -2.12 28.54 -7.80
CA LYS A 93 -1.69 27.64 -8.89
C LYS A 93 -2.80 26.68 -9.33
N VAL A 94 -3.49 26.06 -8.37
CA VAL A 94 -4.62 25.14 -8.66
C VAL A 94 -5.73 25.85 -9.42
N GLY A 95 -5.87 27.17 -9.28
CA GLY A 95 -6.77 27.96 -10.10
C GLY A 95 -8.24 27.67 -9.81
N ILE A 96 -9.05 27.49 -10.86
CA ILE A 96 -10.50 27.32 -10.76
C ILE A 96 -10.86 25.85 -10.95
N HIS A 97 -11.23 25.17 -9.87
CA HIS A 97 -11.76 23.82 -9.91
C HIS A 97 -13.03 23.71 -9.04
N PRO A 98 -14.14 23.13 -9.52
CA PRO A 98 -15.44 23.16 -8.82
C PRO A 98 -15.47 22.41 -7.48
N GLN A 99 -14.46 21.58 -7.21
CA GLN A 99 -14.31 20.78 -6.00
C GLN A 99 -13.06 21.13 -5.18
N VAL A 100 -12.44 22.28 -5.46
CA VAL A 100 -11.38 22.87 -4.62
C VAL A 100 -11.76 24.34 -4.36
N PRO A 101 -11.78 24.82 -3.10
CA PRO A 101 -12.10 26.22 -2.81
C PRO A 101 -11.10 27.17 -3.47
N ARG A 102 -11.61 28.20 -4.13
CA ARG A 102 -10.76 29.25 -4.71
C ARG A 102 -10.17 30.16 -3.63
N LEU A 103 -8.94 30.61 -3.87
CA LEU A 103 -8.33 31.72 -3.14
C LEU A 103 -9.00 33.04 -3.53
N LEU A 104 -9.55 33.74 -2.56
CA LEU A 104 -10.23 35.03 -2.76
C LEU A 104 -9.33 36.22 -2.43
N ASP A 105 -8.46 36.07 -1.42
CA ASP A 105 -7.56 37.14 -0.97
C ASP A 105 -6.41 36.56 -0.12
N TYR A 106 -5.29 37.27 -0.06
CA TYR A 106 -4.16 36.98 0.81
C TYR A 106 -3.49 38.30 1.20
N PHE A 107 -3.42 38.57 2.50
CA PHE A 107 -2.91 39.85 3.00
C PHE A 107 -2.28 39.75 4.39
N GLU A 108 -1.49 40.76 4.72
CA GLU A 108 -0.96 41.01 6.04
C GLU A 108 -1.67 42.24 6.64
N ASP A 109 -2.15 42.12 7.88
CA ASP A 109 -2.77 43.21 8.63
C ASP A 109 -2.30 43.17 10.09
N ASN A 110 -1.77 44.28 10.62
CA ASN A 110 -1.21 44.40 11.96
C ASN A 110 -0.19 43.28 12.31
N GLN A 111 0.73 42.98 11.39
CA GLN A 111 1.74 41.90 11.51
C GLN A 111 1.14 40.49 11.65
N GLN A 112 -0.13 40.32 11.28
CA GLN A 112 -0.82 39.04 11.24
C GLN A 112 -1.10 38.67 9.79
N PHE A 113 -1.01 37.38 9.46
CA PHE A 113 -1.15 36.87 8.10
C PHE A 113 -2.50 36.21 7.92
N TYR A 114 -3.18 36.54 6.82
CA TYR A 114 -4.52 36.04 6.53
C TYR A 114 -4.63 35.50 5.11
N LEU A 115 -5.40 34.44 4.97
CA LEU A 115 -5.76 33.80 3.71
C LEU A 115 -7.29 33.68 3.66
N VAL A 116 -7.90 34.18 2.60
CA VAL A 116 -9.36 34.15 2.40
C VAL A 116 -9.70 33.21 1.26
N GLN A 117 -10.60 32.27 1.52
CA GLN A 117 -11.03 31.27 0.54
C GLN A 117 -12.56 31.18 0.48
N GLU A 118 -13.07 30.54 -0.56
CA GLU A 118 -14.49 30.23 -0.68
C GLU A 118 -15.02 29.40 0.49
N TYR A 119 -16.23 29.73 0.96
CA TYR A 119 -16.91 28.94 1.96
C TYR A 119 -17.66 27.77 1.32
N VAL A 120 -17.41 26.56 1.81
CA VAL A 120 -18.10 25.35 1.38
C VAL A 120 -19.12 24.95 2.44
N LYS A 121 -20.40 25.16 2.14
CA LYS A 121 -21.50 24.74 3.03
C LYS A 121 -21.71 23.24 2.92
N GLY A 122 -21.53 22.49 4.00
CA GLY A 122 -21.73 21.05 4.05
C GLY A 122 -21.22 20.41 5.33
N TYR A 123 -21.32 19.08 5.41
CA TYR A 123 -20.69 18.29 6.48
C TYR A 123 -19.37 17.73 5.97
N ASN A 124 -18.34 17.71 6.81
CA ASN A 124 -17.15 16.94 6.49
C ASN A 124 -17.38 15.44 6.70
N LEU A 125 -16.57 14.58 6.09
CA LEU A 125 -16.77 13.14 6.18
C LEU A 125 -16.60 12.59 7.60
N GLN A 126 -15.82 13.27 8.45
CA GLN A 126 -15.71 12.91 9.87
C GLN A 126 -17.05 13.05 10.58
N GLN A 127 -17.76 14.16 10.33
CA GLN A 127 -19.11 14.42 10.84
C GLN A 127 -20.12 13.43 10.23
N GLU A 128 -20.05 13.15 8.93
CA GLU A 128 -20.96 12.18 8.30
C GLU A 128 -20.85 10.78 8.94
N VAL A 129 -19.63 10.30 9.19
CA VAL A 129 -19.42 9.01 9.87
C VAL A 129 -19.90 9.06 11.32
N LYS A 130 -19.70 10.18 12.03
CA LYS A 130 -20.18 10.33 13.41
C LYS A 130 -21.71 10.30 13.49
N GLU A 131 -22.39 10.88 12.52
CA GLU A 131 -23.86 10.96 12.48
C GLU A 131 -24.52 9.69 11.94
N ARG A 132 -23.94 9.07 10.92
CA ARG A 132 -24.57 8.00 10.13
C ARG A 132 -23.90 6.64 10.28
N GLY A 133 -22.76 6.59 10.95
CA GLY A 133 -21.94 5.40 11.09
C GLY A 133 -20.97 5.19 9.91
N PRO A 134 -20.21 4.09 9.96
CA PRO A 134 -19.26 3.74 8.90
C PRO A 134 -19.92 3.45 7.56
N PHE A 135 -19.14 3.61 6.49
CA PHE A 135 -19.57 3.43 5.11
C PHE A 135 -19.46 1.95 4.73
N SER A 136 -20.29 1.53 3.77
CA SER A 136 -20.14 0.22 3.11
C SER A 136 -19.00 0.25 2.10
N GLU A 137 -18.57 -0.93 1.62
CA GLU A 137 -17.61 -1.04 0.51
C GLU A 137 -18.04 -0.22 -0.71
N ALA A 138 -19.31 -0.33 -1.12
CA ALA A 138 -19.85 0.47 -2.23
C ALA A 138 -19.79 1.98 -1.94
N GLY A 139 -20.07 2.39 -0.71
CA GLY A 139 -19.94 3.79 -0.29
C GLY A 139 -18.50 4.31 -0.36
N VAL A 140 -17.51 3.47 -0.02
CA VAL A 140 -16.09 3.84 -0.12
C VAL A 140 -15.59 3.81 -1.57
N LYS A 141 -16.04 2.86 -2.39
CA LYS A 141 -15.78 2.88 -3.86
C LYS A 141 -16.34 4.16 -4.49
N GLN A 142 -17.55 4.59 -4.12
CA GLN A 142 -18.13 5.86 -4.56
C GLN A 142 -17.35 7.08 -4.06
N PHE A 143 -16.86 7.05 -2.81
CA PHE A 143 -15.97 8.09 -2.30
C PHE A 143 -14.68 8.19 -3.14
N LEU A 144 -14.06 7.06 -3.47
CA LEU A 144 -12.85 7.01 -4.29
C LEU A 144 -13.10 7.53 -5.71
N SER A 145 -14.22 7.16 -6.35
CA SER A 145 -14.56 7.63 -7.68
C SER A 145 -14.76 9.15 -7.76
N GLU A 146 -15.18 9.79 -6.65
CA GLU A 146 -15.28 11.25 -6.56
C GLU A 146 -13.95 11.94 -6.21
N LEU A 147 -13.13 11.34 -5.34
CA LEU A 147 -11.90 11.98 -4.85
C LEU A 147 -10.72 11.82 -5.80
N LEU A 148 -10.54 10.64 -6.41
CA LEU A 148 -9.37 10.36 -7.26
C LEU A 148 -9.25 11.32 -8.47
N PRO A 149 -10.34 11.75 -9.14
CA PRO A 149 -10.26 12.78 -10.18
C PRO A 149 -9.76 14.14 -9.66
N ILE A 150 -10.21 14.56 -8.47
CA ILE A 150 -9.71 15.79 -7.82
C ILE A 150 -8.21 15.66 -7.54
N LEU A 151 -7.80 14.50 -7.02
CA LEU A 151 -6.42 14.23 -6.67
C LEU A 151 -5.52 14.22 -7.92
N LYS A 152 -5.97 13.58 -9.00
CA LYS A 152 -5.29 13.58 -10.30
C LYS A 152 -5.06 15.01 -10.79
N TYR A 153 -6.09 15.84 -10.77
CA TYR A 153 -6.02 17.24 -11.22
C TYR A 153 -4.97 18.03 -10.44
N ILE A 154 -5.01 18.00 -9.10
CA ILE A 154 -4.02 18.76 -8.31
C ILE A 154 -2.59 18.23 -8.47
N HIS A 155 -2.41 16.93 -8.72
CA HIS A 155 -1.10 16.34 -9.00
C HIS A 155 -0.56 16.75 -10.39
N GLU A 156 -1.43 16.93 -11.38
CA GLU A 156 -1.08 17.47 -12.70
C GLU A 156 -0.56 18.91 -12.59
N GLU A 157 -1.19 19.72 -11.73
CA GLU A 157 -0.75 21.08 -11.34
C GLU A 157 0.49 21.10 -10.42
N LYS A 158 1.17 19.95 -10.24
CA LYS A 158 2.38 19.78 -9.43
C LYS A 158 2.19 20.10 -7.94
N VAL A 159 0.98 19.93 -7.45
CA VAL A 159 0.62 20.13 -6.05
C VAL A 159 0.53 18.77 -5.33
N ILE A 160 1.02 18.71 -4.10
CA ILE A 160 0.82 17.59 -3.18
C ILE A 160 0.01 18.16 -2.01
N HIS A 161 -1.14 17.56 -1.69
CA HIS A 161 -2.07 18.09 -0.70
C HIS A 161 -1.54 17.98 0.73
N ARG A 162 -0.95 16.83 1.10
CA ARG A 162 -0.28 16.53 2.37
C ARG A 162 -1.16 16.43 3.61
N ASP A 163 -2.42 16.82 3.55
CA ASP A 163 -3.35 16.72 4.68
C ASP A 163 -4.72 16.12 4.31
N ILE A 164 -4.73 15.08 3.47
CA ILE A 164 -5.98 14.38 3.13
C ILE A 164 -6.45 13.55 4.33
N LYS A 165 -7.64 13.88 4.83
CA LYS A 165 -8.30 13.19 5.95
C LYS A 165 -9.80 13.52 5.97
N PRO A 166 -10.64 12.75 6.68
CA PRO A 166 -12.09 12.95 6.71
C PRO A 166 -12.54 14.38 7.09
N ALA A 167 -11.78 15.08 7.95
CA ALA A 167 -12.09 16.45 8.36
C ALA A 167 -11.89 17.50 7.25
N ASN A 168 -11.06 17.18 6.24
CA ASN A 168 -10.69 18.08 5.13
C ASN A 168 -11.44 17.76 3.83
N LEU A 169 -12.51 16.97 3.93
CA LEU A 169 -13.33 16.52 2.81
C LEU A 169 -14.78 16.86 3.11
N ILE A 170 -15.32 17.88 2.44
CA ILE A 170 -16.68 18.37 2.68
C ILE A 170 -17.64 17.85 1.61
N ARG A 171 -18.75 17.29 2.05
CA ARG A 171 -19.90 16.97 1.21
C ARG A 171 -20.75 18.22 1.03
N ARG A 172 -20.59 18.92 -0.10
CA ARG A 172 -21.28 20.19 -0.36
C ARG A 172 -22.80 19.98 -0.40
N GLN A 173 -23.55 20.84 0.29
CA GLN A 173 -25.00 20.68 0.46
C GLN A 173 -25.77 20.89 -0.85
N THR A 174 -25.30 21.79 -1.72
CA THR A 174 -26.04 22.23 -2.91
C THR A 174 -26.17 21.14 -3.99
N ASP A 175 -25.14 20.32 -4.17
CA ASP A 175 -25.06 19.32 -5.23
C ASP A 175 -24.53 17.96 -4.77
N ARG A 176 -24.30 17.79 -3.46
CA ARG A 176 -23.78 16.56 -2.84
C ARG A 176 -22.41 16.12 -3.36
N LYS A 177 -21.67 16.98 -4.06
CA LYS A 177 -20.30 16.67 -4.51
C LYS A 177 -19.29 16.81 -3.37
N LEU A 178 -18.26 15.99 -3.42
CA LEU A 178 -17.10 16.10 -2.53
C LEU A 178 -16.28 17.34 -2.88
N VAL A 179 -15.83 18.07 -1.88
CA VAL A 179 -14.93 19.21 -2.02
C VAL A 179 -13.72 19.00 -1.11
N LEU A 180 -12.52 19.02 -1.69
CA LEU A 180 -11.26 18.91 -0.98
C LEU A 180 -10.85 20.30 -0.48
N ILE A 181 -10.75 20.45 0.83
CA ILE A 181 -10.39 21.71 1.48
C ILE A 181 -9.03 21.59 2.17
N ASP A 182 -8.44 22.73 2.50
CA ASP A 182 -7.27 22.82 3.39
C ASP A 182 -5.98 22.20 2.84
N PHE A 183 -5.35 22.92 1.90
CA PHE A 183 -4.04 22.58 1.33
C PHE A 183 -2.86 22.93 2.26
N GLY A 184 -3.15 23.24 3.54
CA GLY A 184 -2.20 23.72 4.52
C GLY A 184 -1.39 22.60 5.16
N ALA A 185 -0.10 22.48 4.82
CA ALA A 185 0.83 21.59 5.52
C ALA A 185 1.45 22.21 6.79
N VAL A 186 1.09 23.46 7.13
CA VAL A 186 1.71 24.27 8.19
C VAL A 186 1.77 23.49 9.51
N THR A 187 0.65 22.90 9.92
CA THR A 187 0.54 22.23 11.22
C THR A 187 1.40 20.97 11.31
N ASN A 188 1.45 20.16 10.25
CA ASN A 188 2.10 18.85 10.25
C ASN A 188 3.63 19.01 10.26
N GLN A 189 4.12 19.95 9.47
CA GLN A 189 5.55 20.17 9.26
C GLN A 189 6.21 20.86 10.45
N VAL A 190 5.53 21.84 11.05
CA VAL A 190 6.08 22.55 12.22
C VAL A 190 6.12 21.65 13.45
N ASN A 191 5.06 20.87 13.71
CA ASN A 191 5.04 19.92 14.82
C ASN A 191 6.19 18.91 14.74
N THR A 192 6.46 18.38 13.55
CA THR A 192 7.52 17.38 13.34
C THR A 192 8.92 17.93 13.62
N MET A 193 9.17 19.23 13.39
CA MET A 193 10.47 19.84 13.73
C MET A 193 10.62 20.13 15.22
N ILE A 194 9.55 20.59 15.88
CA ILE A 194 9.57 20.83 17.33
C ILE A 194 9.89 19.53 18.08
N THR A 195 9.34 18.40 17.64
CA THR A 195 9.65 17.10 18.25
C THR A 195 11.09 16.66 17.97
N ASN A 196 11.59 16.85 16.74
CA ASN A 196 12.98 16.52 16.39
C ASN A 196 14.01 17.39 17.15
N ALA A 197 13.68 18.62 17.52
CA ALA A 197 14.54 19.49 18.32
C ALA A 197 14.61 19.07 19.81
N ASN A 198 13.55 18.43 20.33
CA ASN A 198 13.40 18.14 21.76
C ASN A 198 13.44 16.65 22.15
N SER A 199 13.61 15.72 21.22
CA SER A 199 13.59 14.28 21.56
C SER A 199 14.61 13.44 20.79
N GLN A 200 15.43 12.66 21.52
CA GLN A 200 16.35 11.65 20.97
C GLN A 200 15.66 10.30 20.66
N ASN A 201 14.33 10.21 20.82
CA ASN A 201 13.59 8.96 20.67
C ASN A 201 12.71 8.99 19.42
N ALA A 202 13.17 8.31 18.37
CA ALA A 202 12.45 8.16 17.10
C ALA A 202 11.08 7.44 17.23
N PHE A 203 10.83 6.73 18.33
CA PHE A 203 9.59 5.97 18.56
C PHE A 203 8.39 6.83 19.02
N THR A 204 8.61 7.98 19.65
CA THR A 204 7.52 8.92 20.03
C THR A 204 7.11 9.84 18.88
N ASN A 205 7.93 9.94 17.82
CA ASN A 205 7.63 10.76 16.64
C ASN A 205 6.49 10.19 15.78
N PHE A 206 6.20 8.89 15.85
CA PHE A 206 5.09 8.28 15.12
C PHE A 206 3.71 8.70 15.66
N ALA A 207 3.64 9.20 16.89
CA ALA A 207 2.38 9.47 17.59
C ALA A 207 1.78 10.88 17.38
N LEU A 208 2.55 11.83 16.82
CA LEU A 208 2.26 13.27 16.95
C LEU A 208 2.10 14.05 15.63
N GLY A 209 2.33 13.41 14.48
CA GLY A 209 1.93 13.94 13.17
C GLY A 209 0.50 13.53 12.83
N THR A 210 -0.45 14.46 12.91
CA THR A 210 -1.86 14.43 12.44
C THR A 210 -2.53 13.07 12.34
N GLU A 211 -3.31 12.72 13.39
CA GLU A 211 -4.32 11.65 13.46
C GLU A 211 -3.94 10.25 12.88
N GLY A 212 -2.68 9.98 12.54
CA GLY A 212 -2.23 8.74 11.92
C GLY A 212 -2.51 8.61 10.41
N PHE A 213 -2.88 9.69 9.71
CA PHE A 213 -3.17 9.66 8.26
C PHE A 213 -1.94 9.88 7.37
N ALA A 214 -0.87 10.46 7.92
CA ALA A 214 0.33 10.80 7.16
C ALA A 214 1.27 9.59 7.02
N PRO A 215 1.85 9.34 5.84
CA PRO A 215 2.84 8.28 5.65
C PRO A 215 4.25 8.70 6.15
N PRO A 216 5.16 7.73 6.38
CA PRO A 216 6.47 8.01 6.95
C PRO A 216 7.34 8.98 6.15
N GLU A 217 7.32 8.92 4.81
CA GLU A 217 8.10 9.85 3.99
C GLU A 217 7.61 11.30 4.10
N GLN A 218 6.32 11.50 4.36
CA GLN A 218 5.77 12.82 4.64
C GLN A 218 6.18 13.32 6.03
N MET A 219 6.20 12.42 7.03
CA MET A 219 6.74 12.72 8.35
C MET A 219 8.23 13.05 8.29
N ALA A 220 8.97 12.44 7.35
CA ALA A 220 10.36 12.78 7.06
C ALA A 220 10.52 14.07 6.23
N MET A 221 9.47 14.87 6.07
CA MET A 221 9.46 16.15 5.32
C MET A 221 9.78 16.01 3.83
N ARG A 222 9.58 14.81 3.26
CA ARG A 222 9.82 14.51 1.84
C ARG A 222 8.56 13.91 1.19
N PRO A 223 7.44 14.64 1.20
CA PRO A 223 6.20 14.15 0.60
C PRO A 223 6.37 13.98 -0.92
N VAL A 224 5.73 12.94 -1.45
CA VAL A 224 5.60 12.66 -2.88
C VAL A 224 4.12 12.55 -3.24
N TYR A 225 3.74 12.50 -4.52
CA TYR A 225 2.33 12.33 -4.91
C TYR A 225 1.70 11.06 -4.31
N ALA A 226 2.47 9.98 -4.22
CA ALA A 226 2.06 8.74 -3.57
C ALA A 226 1.81 8.90 -2.05
N SER A 227 2.28 9.99 -1.42
CA SER A 227 1.97 10.27 -0.01
C SER A 227 0.50 10.60 0.17
N ASP A 228 -0.11 11.36 -0.74
CA ASP A 228 -1.55 11.63 -0.72
C ASP A 228 -2.36 10.35 -0.91
N ILE A 229 -1.91 9.45 -1.79
CA ILE A 229 -2.58 8.15 -2.03
C ILE A 229 -2.64 7.30 -0.76
N TYR A 230 -1.57 7.30 0.04
CA TYR A 230 -1.57 6.64 1.35
C TYR A 230 -2.62 7.26 2.26
N SER A 231 -2.65 8.58 2.37
CA SER A 231 -3.63 9.29 3.19
C SER A 231 -5.07 9.06 2.73
N VAL A 232 -5.31 8.90 1.42
CA VAL A 232 -6.61 8.45 0.90
C VAL A 232 -6.91 7.02 1.36
N GLY A 233 -5.95 6.09 1.28
CA GLY A 233 -6.13 4.71 1.76
C GLY A 233 -6.48 4.63 3.25
N VAL A 234 -5.78 5.40 4.09
CA VAL A 234 -6.10 5.49 5.53
C VAL A 234 -7.45 6.17 5.76
N THR A 235 -7.82 7.16 4.93
CA THR A 235 -9.16 7.75 4.94
C THR A 235 -10.23 6.70 4.62
N CYS A 236 -10.02 5.83 3.64
CA CYS A 236 -10.93 4.72 3.34
C CYS A 236 -11.11 3.79 4.55
N LEU A 237 -10.04 3.47 5.29
CA LEU A 237 -10.16 2.68 6.52
C LEU A 237 -11.00 3.37 7.60
N TYR A 238 -10.78 4.67 7.80
CA TYR A 238 -11.61 5.45 8.72
C TYR A 238 -13.08 5.39 8.29
N LEU A 239 -13.38 5.56 7.00
CA LEU A 239 -14.75 5.48 6.49
C LEU A 239 -15.36 4.09 6.70
N LEU A 240 -14.62 3.01 6.47
CA LEU A 240 -15.11 1.63 6.65
C LEU A 240 -15.30 1.22 8.11
N THR A 241 -14.51 1.78 9.03
CA THR A 241 -14.46 1.31 10.43
C THR A 241 -15.05 2.29 11.44
N GLY A 242 -15.08 3.58 11.11
CA GLY A 242 -15.35 4.67 12.05
C GLY A 242 -14.28 4.84 13.13
N ARG A 243 -13.13 4.17 13.03
CA ARG A 243 -12.05 4.22 14.03
C ARG A 243 -10.96 5.18 13.62
N SER A 244 -10.37 5.88 14.60
CA SER A 244 -9.17 6.67 14.33
C SER A 244 -8.02 5.76 13.89
N PRO A 245 -7.18 6.15 12.91
CA PRO A 245 -6.02 5.36 12.51
C PRO A 245 -5.05 5.07 13.67
N LYS A 246 -5.03 5.91 14.69
CA LYS A 246 -4.24 5.71 15.92
C LYS A 246 -4.72 4.53 16.78
N ASP A 247 -5.99 4.15 16.63
CA ASP A 247 -6.60 3.05 17.38
C ASP A 247 -6.48 1.71 16.62
N ILE A 248 -5.84 1.71 15.45
CA ILE A 248 -5.58 0.51 14.65
C ILE A 248 -4.17 0.03 14.98
N GLU A 249 -4.04 -1.25 15.31
CA GLU A 249 -2.75 -1.87 15.59
C GLU A 249 -1.80 -1.77 14.38
N VAL A 250 -0.51 -1.60 14.65
CA VAL A 250 0.55 -1.49 13.64
C VAL A 250 1.51 -2.67 13.79
N ASP A 251 1.87 -3.31 12.68
CA ASP A 251 2.95 -4.30 12.67
C ASP A 251 4.28 -3.59 12.96
N ILE A 252 4.91 -3.93 14.09
CA ILE A 252 6.14 -3.27 14.56
C ILE A 252 7.31 -3.45 13.58
N ASN A 253 7.31 -4.52 12.77
CA ASN A 253 8.40 -4.83 11.85
C ASN A 253 8.23 -4.14 10.50
N THR A 254 6.99 -4.05 10.00
CA THR A 254 6.72 -3.47 8.68
C THR A 254 6.21 -2.04 8.70
N GLY A 255 5.65 -1.60 9.83
CA GLY A 255 4.93 -0.34 9.96
C GLY A 255 3.54 -0.33 9.32
N GLU A 256 3.05 -1.50 8.86
CA GLU A 256 1.76 -1.63 8.19
C GLU A 256 0.61 -1.62 9.22
N LEU A 257 -0.51 -0.98 8.88
CA LEU A 257 -1.74 -1.05 9.67
C LEU A 257 -2.36 -2.46 9.59
N LEU A 258 -2.71 -3.04 10.74
CA LEU A 258 -3.34 -4.35 10.86
C LEU A 258 -4.88 -4.23 10.78
N TRP A 259 -5.37 -3.77 9.64
CA TRP A 259 -6.78 -3.40 9.44
C TRP A 259 -7.67 -4.50 8.85
N GLU A 260 -7.11 -5.52 8.20
CA GLU A 260 -7.87 -6.53 7.43
C GLU A 260 -8.93 -7.25 8.28
N LYS A 261 -8.69 -7.42 9.58
CA LYS A 261 -9.64 -8.05 10.52
C LYS A 261 -10.77 -7.12 10.98
N LEU A 262 -10.64 -5.82 10.75
CA LEU A 262 -11.56 -4.79 11.22
C LEU A 262 -12.66 -4.47 10.20
N VAL A 263 -12.51 -4.94 8.96
CA VAL A 263 -13.41 -4.64 7.85
C VAL A 263 -13.90 -5.91 7.17
N LYS A 264 -15.05 -5.82 6.50
CA LYS A 264 -15.58 -6.88 5.65
C LYS A 264 -15.74 -6.31 4.25
N VAL A 265 -14.77 -6.58 3.39
CA VAL A 265 -14.73 -6.13 1.99
C VAL A 265 -14.33 -7.29 1.07
N SER A 266 -14.57 -7.14 -0.23
CA SER A 266 -14.12 -8.09 -1.25
C SER A 266 -12.58 -8.26 -1.22
N PRO A 267 -12.05 -9.47 -1.50
CA PRO A 267 -10.60 -9.69 -1.56
C PRO A 267 -9.88 -8.75 -2.54
N GLN A 268 -10.52 -8.44 -3.67
CA GLN A 268 -10.01 -7.57 -4.72
C GLN A 268 -9.90 -6.13 -4.20
N PHE A 269 -10.96 -5.61 -3.57
CA PHE A 269 -10.92 -4.26 -2.99
C PHE A 269 -9.96 -4.17 -1.79
N ALA A 270 -9.86 -5.23 -0.98
CA ALA A 270 -8.85 -5.31 0.08
C ALA A 270 -7.43 -5.17 -0.49
N GLN A 271 -7.14 -5.80 -1.63
CA GLN A 271 -5.84 -5.68 -2.29
C GLN A 271 -5.56 -4.25 -2.81
N VAL A 272 -6.58 -3.55 -3.31
CA VAL A 272 -6.44 -2.13 -3.68
C VAL A 272 -6.09 -1.28 -2.47
N LEU A 273 -6.86 -1.38 -1.38
CA LEU A 273 -6.60 -0.64 -0.15
C LEU A 273 -5.22 -0.94 0.43
N LYS A 274 -4.82 -2.22 0.44
CA LYS A 274 -3.48 -2.66 0.86
C LYS A 274 -2.38 -1.97 0.05
N THR A 275 -2.54 -1.93 -1.27
CA THR A 275 -1.55 -1.31 -2.17
C THR A 275 -1.52 0.21 -2.04
N MET A 276 -2.68 0.87 -1.79
CA MET A 276 -2.72 2.30 -1.48
C MET A 276 -1.97 2.65 -0.19
N MET A 277 -2.02 1.77 0.82
CA MET A 277 -1.41 1.97 2.13
C MET A 277 -0.05 1.29 2.30
N GLU A 278 0.59 0.86 1.21
CA GLU A 278 1.95 0.31 1.26
C GLU A 278 2.91 1.31 1.89
N VAL A 279 3.59 0.93 2.97
CA VAL A 279 4.54 1.82 3.67
C VAL A 279 5.68 2.21 2.75
N SER A 280 6.16 1.27 1.94
CA SER A 280 7.16 1.56 0.93
C SER A 280 6.53 2.26 -0.27
N VAL A 281 6.89 3.53 -0.47
CA VAL A 281 6.50 4.32 -1.64
C VAL A 281 6.72 3.53 -2.93
N ARG A 282 7.76 2.68 -3.03
CA ARG A 282 8.07 1.86 -4.21
C ARG A 282 6.94 0.90 -4.59
N HIS A 283 6.23 0.34 -3.63
CA HIS A 283 5.16 -0.65 -3.85
C HIS A 283 3.77 -0.03 -3.86
N ARG A 284 3.66 1.21 -3.39
CA ARG A 284 2.45 2.01 -3.47
C ARG A 284 2.17 2.46 -4.90
N TYR A 285 0.88 2.57 -5.23
CA TYR A 285 0.44 3.27 -6.44
C TYR A 285 1.10 4.65 -6.53
N LYS A 286 1.52 5.04 -7.73
CA LYS A 286 2.26 6.29 -7.99
C LYS A 286 1.37 7.46 -8.31
N SER A 287 0.18 7.19 -8.83
CA SER A 287 -0.75 8.19 -9.29
C SER A 287 -2.18 7.81 -8.94
N ALA A 288 -3.06 8.81 -8.87
CA ALA A 288 -4.49 8.58 -8.73
C ALA A 288 -5.05 7.72 -9.90
N GLN A 289 -4.45 7.80 -11.09
CA GLN A 289 -4.85 7.00 -12.24
C GLN A 289 -4.63 5.50 -11.99
N GLU A 290 -3.48 5.09 -11.46
CA GLU A 290 -3.23 3.68 -11.15
C GLU A 290 -4.25 3.11 -10.14
N VAL A 291 -4.74 3.94 -9.21
CA VAL A 291 -5.79 3.53 -8.27
C VAL A 291 -7.13 3.37 -8.99
N MET A 292 -7.48 4.31 -9.88
CA MET A 292 -8.70 4.23 -10.68
C MET A 292 -8.70 2.98 -11.58
N ASP A 293 -7.61 2.72 -12.29
CA ASP A 293 -7.44 1.53 -13.14
C ASP A 293 -7.60 0.24 -12.33
N ALA A 294 -7.01 0.19 -11.13
CA ALA A 294 -7.13 -0.97 -10.25
C ALA A 294 -8.58 -1.20 -9.77
N LEU A 295 -9.34 -0.14 -9.49
CA LEU A 295 -10.76 -0.23 -9.11
C LEU A 295 -11.63 -0.75 -10.27
N GLU A 296 -11.40 -0.26 -11.49
CA GLU A 296 -12.12 -0.74 -12.68
C GLU A 296 -11.88 -2.25 -12.92
N MET A 297 -10.64 -2.71 -12.74
CA MET A 297 -10.33 -4.13 -12.82
C MET A 297 -11.05 -4.96 -11.74
N THR A 298 -11.27 -4.39 -10.54
CA THR A 298 -12.06 -5.07 -9.50
C THR A 298 -13.52 -5.24 -9.92
N ASP A 299 -14.15 -4.20 -10.47
CA ASP A 299 -15.55 -4.25 -10.87
C ASP A 299 -15.76 -5.22 -12.04
N TYR A 300 -14.81 -5.28 -12.97
CA TYR A 300 -14.82 -6.29 -14.05
C TYR A 300 -14.71 -7.72 -13.49
N ALA A 301 -13.77 -7.98 -12.58
CA ALA A 301 -13.61 -9.30 -11.96
C ALA A 301 -14.83 -9.73 -11.11
N ASP A 302 -15.44 -8.79 -10.38
CA ASP A 302 -16.64 -9.03 -9.59
C ASP A 302 -17.84 -9.39 -10.48
N SER A 303 -18.01 -8.67 -11.62
CA SER A 303 -19.05 -8.97 -12.60
C SER A 303 -18.89 -10.36 -13.23
N LEU A 304 -17.66 -10.75 -13.59
CA LEU A 304 -17.33 -12.09 -14.10
C LEU A 304 -17.66 -13.18 -13.07
N ASN A 305 -17.26 -13.01 -11.81
CA ASN A 305 -17.57 -13.95 -10.75
C ASN A 305 -19.08 -14.10 -10.53
N GLN A 306 -19.83 -13.00 -10.60
CA GLN A 306 -21.29 -13.03 -10.47
C GLN A 306 -21.96 -13.75 -11.64
N SER A 307 -21.47 -13.58 -12.88
CA SER A 307 -21.94 -14.31 -14.06
C SER A 307 -21.59 -15.81 -14.03
N LEU A 308 -20.44 -16.19 -13.47
CA LEU A 308 -20.05 -17.59 -13.32
C LEU A 308 -20.86 -18.33 -12.24
N ILE A 309 -21.37 -17.63 -11.23
CA ILE A 309 -22.24 -18.18 -10.17
C ILE A 309 -23.69 -18.32 -10.63
N THR A 310 -24.13 -17.53 -11.63
CA THR A 310 -25.53 -17.51 -12.12
C THR A 310 -25.78 -18.37 -13.37
N ALA A 311 -24.79 -19.10 -13.87
CA ALA A 311 -25.01 -20.03 -14.97
C ALA A 311 -26.00 -21.15 -14.54
N PRO A 312 -27.15 -21.33 -15.21
CA PRO A 312 -28.04 -22.43 -14.90
C PRO A 312 -27.34 -23.73 -15.29
N VAL A 313 -27.35 -24.71 -14.38
CA VAL A 313 -26.99 -26.10 -14.67
C VAL A 313 -27.92 -26.57 -15.79
N VAL A 314 -27.40 -26.63 -17.02
CA VAL A 314 -28.07 -27.30 -18.12
C VAL A 314 -28.05 -28.79 -17.80
N THR A 315 -29.11 -29.28 -17.17
CA THR A 315 -29.37 -30.72 -17.10
C THR A 315 -29.73 -31.18 -18.50
N SER A 316 -28.81 -31.90 -19.14
CA SER A 316 -29.05 -32.60 -20.40
C SER A 316 -30.20 -33.60 -20.25
N PRO A 317 -31.17 -33.67 -21.19
CA PRO A 317 -32.18 -34.71 -21.19
C PRO A 317 -31.59 -36.06 -21.63
N THR A 318 -32.14 -37.13 -21.05
CA THR A 318 -31.86 -38.53 -21.33
C THR A 318 -32.12 -38.91 -22.80
N PRO A 319 -31.33 -39.85 -23.38
CA PRO A 319 -31.54 -40.30 -24.75
C PRO A 319 -32.75 -41.26 -24.85
N PRO A 320 -33.54 -41.23 -25.94
CA PRO A 320 -34.57 -42.23 -26.18
C PRO A 320 -33.95 -43.51 -26.76
N GLU A 321 -34.58 -44.63 -26.39
CA GLU A 321 -34.29 -45.97 -26.88
C GLU A 321 -34.63 -46.16 -28.37
N ASP A 322 -33.93 -47.15 -28.91
CA ASP A 322 -33.82 -47.59 -30.30
C ASP A 322 -35.09 -48.24 -30.86
N SER A 323 -35.42 -47.97 -32.13
CA SER A 323 -36.24 -48.87 -32.95
C SER A 323 -36.11 -48.59 -34.45
N GLY A 324 -35.42 -49.49 -35.16
CA GLY A 324 -35.94 -50.13 -36.38
C GLY A 324 -35.62 -49.55 -37.77
N LEU A 325 -34.65 -50.20 -38.44
CA LEU A 325 -34.67 -50.75 -39.82
C LEU A 325 -35.14 -49.86 -41.01
N ILE A 326 -34.28 -49.69 -42.04
CA ILE A 326 -34.32 -50.34 -43.38
C ILE A 326 -33.33 -49.65 -44.37
N ALA A 327 -32.66 -50.52 -45.13
CA ALA A 327 -31.76 -50.41 -46.30
C ALA A 327 -31.87 -49.24 -47.30
N ASN A 328 -30.73 -48.82 -47.90
CA ASN A 328 -30.27 -49.36 -49.20
C ASN A 328 -28.94 -48.75 -49.68
N SER A 329 -28.20 -49.59 -50.40
CA SER A 329 -26.90 -49.40 -51.04
C SER A 329 -26.93 -48.56 -52.32
N SER A 330 -25.81 -47.90 -52.65
CA SER A 330 -25.30 -47.90 -54.03
C SER A 330 -23.78 -47.68 -54.08
N VAL A 331 -23.17 -48.51 -54.91
CA VAL A 331 -21.75 -48.67 -55.22
C VAL A 331 -21.45 -47.84 -56.47
N SER A 332 -20.23 -47.28 -56.61
CA SER A 332 -19.40 -47.34 -57.85
C SER A 332 -18.10 -46.53 -57.72
N ALA A 333 -16.97 -47.23 -57.80
CA ALA A 333 -15.64 -46.74 -58.19
C ALA A 333 -15.57 -46.71 -59.76
N PRO A 334 -14.44 -46.51 -60.51
CA PRO A 334 -13.08 -46.98 -60.17
C PRO A 334 -11.82 -46.29 -60.83
N LEU A 335 -10.63 -46.82 -60.44
CA LEU A 335 -9.35 -47.05 -61.20
C LEU A 335 -8.56 -45.84 -61.77
N SER A 336 -7.22 -45.77 -61.86
CA SER A 336 -6.06 -46.64 -61.61
C SER A 336 -4.77 -45.79 -61.81
N SER A 337 -3.61 -46.16 -61.28
CA SER A 337 -2.55 -46.80 -62.10
C SER A 337 -1.42 -47.40 -61.24
N LYS A 338 -0.91 -48.53 -61.73
CA LYS A 338 0.15 -49.39 -61.19
C LYS A 338 1.52 -48.96 -61.73
N LEU A 339 2.62 -49.32 -61.03
CA LEU A 339 3.73 -50.15 -61.56
C LEU A 339 4.77 -50.48 -60.46
N ARG A 340 5.44 -51.63 -60.63
CA ARG A 340 6.31 -52.44 -59.74
C ARG A 340 7.78 -52.39 -60.32
N PRO A 341 8.77 -53.27 -60.00
CA PRO A 341 9.49 -53.68 -58.76
C PRO A 341 11.06 -53.67 -58.91
N LYS A 342 11.82 -53.98 -57.82
CA LYS A 342 12.92 -55.00 -57.68
C LYS A 342 14.11 -54.58 -56.75
N ASN A 343 14.43 -55.46 -55.78
CA ASN A 343 15.68 -55.57 -54.98
C ASN A 343 16.85 -56.14 -55.86
N PRO A 344 18.07 -56.60 -55.38
CA PRO A 344 18.67 -56.77 -54.03
C PRO A 344 20.22 -56.57 -53.92
N VAL A 345 20.83 -57.09 -52.81
CA VAL A 345 22.19 -57.72 -52.66
C VAL A 345 23.28 -56.83 -52.01
N VAL A 346 24.20 -57.23 -51.11
CA VAL A 346 24.51 -58.39 -50.21
C VAL A 346 25.66 -57.91 -49.26
N SER A 347 25.77 -58.47 -48.05
CA SER A 347 26.89 -58.34 -47.07
C SER A 347 28.15 -59.17 -47.46
N PRO A 348 29.32 -59.02 -46.80
CA PRO A 348 29.85 -60.15 -45.98
C PRO A 348 30.65 -59.68 -44.74
N ASP A 349 30.41 -60.20 -43.53
CA ASP A 349 30.97 -61.43 -42.88
C ASP A 349 32.36 -61.28 -42.21
N ASN A 350 32.39 -61.51 -40.89
CA ASN A 350 33.17 -62.53 -40.13
C ASN A 350 33.37 -62.10 -38.64
N MET A 351 32.89 -62.84 -37.61
CA MET A 351 33.39 -64.13 -37.03
C MET A 351 34.78 -63.95 -36.37
N LEU A 352 35.14 -64.25 -35.11
CA LEU A 352 34.72 -65.16 -34.01
C LEU A 352 35.23 -64.54 -32.66
N GLY A 353 34.96 -65.01 -31.43
CA GLY A 353 34.33 -66.22 -30.91
C GLY A 353 34.03 -66.08 -29.40
N GLY A 354 33.21 -67.01 -28.89
CA GLY A 354 32.63 -66.94 -27.54
C GLY A 354 33.37 -67.71 -26.45
N ARG A 355 32.98 -67.42 -25.21
CA ARG A 355 32.85 -68.40 -24.11
C ARG A 355 31.82 -67.89 -23.09
N SER A 356 30.84 -68.73 -22.81
CA SER A 356 29.74 -68.52 -21.86
C SER A 356 30.20 -68.56 -20.40
N LYS A 357 29.62 -67.71 -19.53
CA LYS A 357 28.80 -68.11 -18.37
C LYS A 357 28.26 -66.90 -17.61
N ASP A 358 27.09 -67.13 -17.03
CA ASP A 358 26.34 -66.36 -16.04
C ASP A 358 25.43 -65.20 -16.49
N ARG A 359 24.18 -65.61 -16.71
CA ARG A 359 22.95 -64.86 -16.56
C ARG A 359 22.91 -64.10 -15.23
N SER A 360 22.84 -62.78 -15.31
CA SER A 360 21.94 -61.99 -14.48
C SER A 360 21.32 -60.91 -15.36
N THR A 361 20.15 -61.21 -15.90
CA THR A 361 19.29 -60.21 -16.53
C THR A 361 18.99 -59.13 -15.49
N ILE A 362 19.54 -57.93 -15.71
CA ILE A 362 19.18 -56.74 -14.96
C ILE A 362 17.71 -56.46 -15.31
N ASP A 363 16.85 -56.82 -14.37
CA ASP A 363 15.43 -56.53 -14.42
C ASP A 363 15.28 -55.01 -14.32
N ILE A 364 14.87 -54.37 -15.43
CA ILE A 364 14.43 -52.97 -15.46
C ILE A 364 13.09 -52.94 -14.72
N THR A 365 13.18 -53.06 -13.40
CA THR A 365 12.05 -53.05 -12.48
C THR A 365 11.81 -51.61 -12.04
N LEU A 366 10.56 -51.18 -12.23
CA LEU A 366 9.96 -49.91 -11.82
C LEU A 366 10.75 -49.17 -10.73
N LEU A 367 11.36 -48.04 -11.10
CA LEU A 367 11.71 -46.99 -10.15
C LEU A 367 10.41 -46.52 -9.49
N LYS A 368 10.06 -47.11 -8.34
CA LYS A 368 8.98 -46.61 -7.47
C LYS A 368 9.29 -45.15 -7.18
N LYS A 369 8.51 -44.23 -7.75
CA LYS A 369 8.58 -42.80 -7.42
C LYS A 369 8.49 -42.67 -5.90
N LYS A 370 9.55 -42.16 -5.29
CA LYS A 370 9.58 -41.82 -3.87
C LYS A 370 8.36 -40.92 -3.58
N PRO A 371 7.54 -41.23 -2.57
CA PRO A 371 6.38 -40.40 -2.25
C PRO A 371 6.83 -38.98 -1.92
N ARG A 372 6.15 -37.98 -2.49
CA ARG A 372 6.42 -36.56 -2.20
C ARG A 372 6.18 -36.31 -0.72
N LEU A 373 7.14 -35.66 -0.07
CA LEU A 373 7.01 -35.25 1.32
C LEU A 373 6.09 -34.02 1.39
N ASP A 374 5.02 -34.12 2.17
CA ASP A 374 4.19 -32.96 2.51
C ASP A 374 4.73 -32.26 3.77
N ALA A 375 4.14 -31.12 4.13
CA ALA A 375 4.58 -30.31 5.28
C ALA A 375 4.51 -31.10 6.60
N LYS A 376 3.50 -31.95 6.77
CA LYS A 376 3.34 -32.76 7.98
C LYS A 376 4.43 -33.83 8.06
N ALA A 377 4.71 -34.53 6.97
CA ALA A 377 5.75 -35.55 6.90
C ALA A 377 7.14 -34.98 7.17
N ILE A 378 7.43 -33.75 6.72
CA ILE A 378 8.68 -33.06 7.06
C ILE A 378 8.76 -32.83 8.56
N LEU A 379 7.70 -32.28 9.16
CA LEU A 379 7.67 -31.96 10.58
C LEU A 379 7.75 -33.21 11.46
N ASP A 380 7.01 -34.27 11.11
CA ASP A 380 7.04 -35.55 11.81
C ASP A 380 8.43 -36.18 11.71
N ALA A 381 9.04 -36.20 10.52
CA ALA A 381 10.39 -36.70 10.35
C ALA A 381 11.42 -35.88 11.13
N TYR A 382 11.27 -34.56 11.16
CA TYR A 382 12.13 -33.68 11.95
C TYR A 382 11.99 -33.93 13.46
N ASN A 383 10.76 -34.08 13.94
CA ASN A 383 10.49 -34.41 15.35
C ASN A 383 11.04 -35.78 15.73
N ASN A 384 11.09 -36.72 14.78
CA ASN A 384 11.71 -38.04 14.92
C ASN A 384 13.24 -38.03 14.71
N GLY A 385 13.88 -36.85 14.67
CA GLY A 385 15.34 -36.71 14.63
C GLY A 385 15.95 -36.63 13.23
N ARG A 386 15.17 -36.74 12.15
CA ARG A 386 15.69 -36.51 10.80
C ARG A 386 16.05 -35.03 10.64
N ARG A 387 17.31 -34.74 10.32
CA ARG A 387 17.76 -33.36 10.02
C ARG A 387 18.06 -33.15 8.54
N ASN A 388 18.32 -34.23 7.80
CA ASN A 388 18.71 -34.15 6.40
C ASN A 388 17.52 -34.37 5.44
N PHE A 389 17.22 -33.33 4.69
CA PHE A 389 16.25 -33.27 3.61
C PHE A 389 16.88 -32.79 2.30
N SER A 390 18.22 -32.79 2.19
CA SER A 390 18.94 -32.31 1.02
C SER A 390 18.40 -32.91 -0.27
N GLN A 391 18.34 -32.11 -1.34
CA GLN A 391 17.91 -32.49 -2.69
C GLN A 391 16.44 -32.94 -2.82
N GLU A 392 15.62 -32.83 -1.77
CA GLU A 392 14.19 -33.12 -1.87
C GLU A 392 13.45 -32.05 -2.69
N GLU A 393 12.40 -32.45 -3.40
CA GLU A 393 11.49 -31.55 -4.12
C GLU A 393 10.28 -31.20 -3.25
N LEU A 394 10.28 -30.00 -2.70
CA LEU A 394 9.34 -29.52 -1.69
C LEU A 394 8.62 -28.20 -2.11
N PRO A 395 8.16 -28.03 -3.37
CA PRO A 395 7.58 -26.76 -3.81
C PRO A 395 6.19 -26.51 -3.21
N ASN A 396 5.84 -25.24 -3.01
CA ASN A 396 4.51 -24.78 -2.59
C ASN A 396 4.01 -25.40 -1.27
N LEU A 397 4.91 -25.83 -0.38
CA LEU A 397 4.51 -26.32 0.93
C LEU A 397 4.16 -25.17 1.87
N ASN A 398 3.29 -25.42 2.83
CA ASN A 398 3.05 -24.50 3.94
C ASN A 398 3.79 -24.98 5.19
N LEU A 399 4.91 -24.33 5.47
CA LEU A 399 5.79 -24.53 6.62
C LEU A 399 5.84 -23.23 7.46
N ALA A 400 4.76 -22.44 7.49
CA ALA A 400 4.72 -21.23 8.30
C ALA A 400 4.86 -21.55 9.80
N LYS A 401 5.66 -20.76 10.51
CA LYS A 401 5.89 -20.83 11.97
C LYS A 401 6.48 -22.15 12.50
N VAL A 402 6.96 -23.04 11.63
CA VAL A 402 7.62 -24.28 12.06
C VAL A 402 8.97 -23.98 12.70
N LYS A 403 9.45 -24.91 13.55
CA LYS A 403 10.79 -24.84 14.16
C LYS A 403 11.66 -25.94 13.58
N LEU A 404 12.52 -25.60 12.64
CA LEU A 404 13.41 -26.52 11.92
C LEU A 404 14.88 -26.05 12.06
N LEU A 405 15.31 -25.82 13.30
CA LEU A 405 16.65 -25.34 13.63
C LEU A 405 17.72 -26.33 13.15
N GLY A 406 18.73 -25.83 12.44
CA GLY A 406 19.83 -26.67 11.94
C GLY A 406 19.41 -27.72 10.90
N VAL A 407 18.24 -27.58 10.28
CA VAL A 407 17.81 -28.48 9.20
C VAL A 407 18.73 -28.35 7.99
N ASN A 408 19.00 -29.47 7.32
CA ASN A 408 19.73 -29.48 6.07
C ASN A 408 18.74 -29.60 4.90
N PHE A 409 18.57 -28.49 4.19
CA PHE A 409 17.83 -28.30 2.94
C PHE A 409 18.78 -27.98 1.76
N TYR A 410 20.04 -28.42 1.83
CA TYR A 410 21.01 -28.24 0.75
C TYR A 410 20.45 -28.75 -0.59
N GLN A 411 20.49 -27.92 -1.63
CA GLN A 411 19.96 -28.21 -2.97
C GLN A 411 18.46 -28.59 -3.02
N CYS A 412 17.65 -28.26 -2.02
CA CYS A 412 16.21 -28.50 -2.08
C CYS A 412 15.51 -27.58 -3.08
N LYS A 413 14.40 -28.06 -3.67
CA LYS A 413 13.45 -27.20 -4.39
C LYS A 413 12.35 -26.76 -3.44
N LEU A 414 12.43 -25.52 -2.97
CA LEU A 414 11.49 -24.88 -2.05
C LEU A 414 10.72 -23.74 -2.73
N THR A 415 10.66 -23.73 -4.07
CA THR A 415 9.96 -22.73 -4.87
C THR A 415 8.54 -22.47 -4.36
N GLY A 416 8.19 -21.21 -4.13
CA GLY A 416 6.84 -20.80 -3.67
C GLY A 416 6.45 -21.29 -2.27
N THR A 417 7.36 -21.91 -1.51
CA THR A 417 7.05 -22.43 -0.18
C THR A 417 6.79 -21.30 0.81
N ASN A 418 5.77 -21.45 1.63
CA ASN A 418 5.48 -20.53 2.73
C ASN A 418 6.27 -20.94 3.99
N LEU A 419 7.28 -20.15 4.33
CA LEU A 419 8.12 -20.28 5.52
C LEU A 419 7.91 -19.11 6.48
N GLN A 420 6.83 -18.35 6.34
CA GLN A 420 6.57 -17.15 7.12
C GLN A 420 6.65 -17.42 8.63
N GLY A 421 7.50 -16.68 9.33
CA GLY A 421 7.69 -16.80 10.77
C GLY A 421 8.34 -18.12 11.23
N ALA A 422 8.86 -18.94 10.32
CA ALA A 422 9.56 -20.17 10.69
C ALA A 422 10.91 -19.85 11.36
N ASP A 423 11.39 -20.80 12.17
CA ASP A 423 12.73 -20.78 12.73
C ASP A 423 13.62 -21.77 11.99
N LEU A 424 14.52 -21.22 11.16
CA LEU A 424 15.51 -21.91 10.35
C LEU A 424 16.93 -21.50 10.76
N SER A 425 17.11 -21.04 12.01
CA SER A 425 18.42 -20.67 12.51
C SER A 425 19.41 -21.83 12.39
N ASN A 426 20.63 -21.53 11.95
CA ASN A 426 21.71 -22.49 11.68
C ASN A 426 21.41 -23.53 10.58
N ALA A 427 20.34 -23.37 9.80
CA ALA A 427 20.02 -24.31 8.71
C ALA A 427 21.03 -24.22 7.55
N ASP A 428 21.17 -25.32 6.82
CA ASP A 428 21.87 -25.36 5.53
C ASP A 428 20.86 -25.29 4.39
N LEU A 429 20.83 -24.17 3.67
CA LEU A 429 20.03 -23.90 2.47
C LEU A 429 20.95 -23.63 1.26
N GLY A 430 22.19 -24.10 1.30
CA GLY A 430 23.15 -23.89 0.21
C GLY A 430 22.62 -24.47 -1.10
N ARG A 431 22.71 -23.70 -2.19
CA ARG A 431 22.21 -24.08 -3.53
C ARG A 431 20.72 -24.45 -3.58
N ALA A 432 19.92 -24.15 -2.56
CA ALA A 432 18.48 -24.40 -2.59
C ALA A 432 17.79 -23.42 -3.57
N ASP A 433 16.71 -23.87 -4.20
CA ASP A 433 15.80 -23.02 -4.96
C ASP A 433 14.68 -22.53 -4.04
N LEU A 434 14.80 -21.27 -3.60
CA LEU A 434 13.82 -20.55 -2.79
C LEU A 434 13.11 -19.46 -3.62
N SER A 435 13.15 -19.56 -4.95
CA SER A 435 12.51 -18.57 -5.80
C SER A 435 11.01 -18.48 -5.47
N HIS A 436 10.49 -17.26 -5.40
CA HIS A 436 9.11 -16.97 -5.00
C HIS A 436 8.68 -17.46 -3.60
N ALA A 437 9.60 -17.94 -2.75
CA ALA A 437 9.26 -18.36 -1.39
C ALA A 437 8.80 -17.19 -0.52
N ILE A 438 7.88 -17.46 0.43
CA ILE A 438 7.41 -16.48 1.41
C ILE A 438 8.18 -16.70 2.71
N LEU A 439 9.16 -15.83 2.97
CA LEU A 439 10.08 -15.87 4.11
C LEU A 439 9.85 -14.69 5.08
N LYS A 440 8.67 -14.03 5.05
CA LYS A 440 8.35 -12.89 5.91
C LYS A 440 8.54 -13.25 7.39
N ASN A 441 9.26 -12.42 8.13
CA ASN A 441 9.55 -12.59 9.57
C ASN A 441 10.22 -13.93 9.94
N THR A 442 10.89 -14.60 9.00
CA THR A 442 11.59 -15.87 9.26
C THR A 442 12.87 -15.62 10.04
N ASN A 443 13.21 -16.50 10.98
CA ASN A 443 14.51 -16.51 11.63
C ASN A 443 15.51 -17.34 10.80
N LEU A 444 16.43 -16.66 10.13
CA LEU A 444 17.53 -17.19 9.31
C LEU A 444 18.90 -16.85 9.92
N ASN A 445 18.96 -16.69 11.24
CA ASN A 445 20.19 -16.38 11.96
C ASN A 445 21.23 -17.50 11.73
N ASN A 446 22.45 -17.12 11.33
CA ASN A 446 23.56 -18.03 11.03
C ASN A 446 23.24 -19.12 9.99
N THR A 447 22.28 -18.88 9.11
CA THR A 447 21.91 -19.83 8.04
C THR A 447 22.95 -19.81 6.91
N TYR A 448 23.26 -20.97 6.34
CA TYR A 448 24.08 -21.07 5.14
C TYR A 448 23.21 -21.01 3.88
N LEU A 449 23.31 -19.93 3.11
CA LEU A 449 22.52 -19.66 1.90
C LEU A 449 23.40 -19.48 0.65
N ALA A 450 24.67 -19.90 0.70
CA ALA A 450 25.59 -19.68 -0.41
C ALA A 450 25.06 -20.38 -1.68
N TYR A 451 25.11 -19.68 -2.81
CA TYR A 451 24.58 -20.13 -4.11
C TYR A 451 23.07 -20.43 -4.14
N ALA A 452 22.29 -20.08 -3.12
CA ALA A 452 20.84 -20.26 -3.15
C ALA A 452 20.17 -19.33 -4.17
N ASP A 453 19.07 -19.76 -4.76
CA ASP A 453 18.23 -18.91 -5.59
C ASP A 453 17.10 -18.30 -4.75
N LEU A 454 17.13 -16.98 -4.57
CA LEU A 454 16.14 -16.21 -3.82
C LEU A 454 15.38 -15.25 -4.76
N GLU A 455 15.38 -15.50 -6.08
CA GLU A 455 14.68 -14.63 -7.03
C GLU A 455 13.22 -14.42 -6.61
N LYS A 456 12.83 -13.14 -6.48
CA LYS A 456 11.48 -12.70 -6.08
C LYS A 456 10.96 -13.29 -4.76
N ALA A 457 11.82 -13.86 -3.92
CA ALA A 457 11.43 -14.31 -2.57
C ALA A 457 11.06 -13.11 -1.68
N ASP A 458 10.10 -13.30 -0.77
CA ASP A 458 9.67 -12.27 0.18
C ASP A 458 10.31 -12.48 1.55
N LEU A 459 11.40 -11.76 1.85
CA LEU A 459 12.15 -11.83 3.11
C LEU A 459 11.86 -10.63 4.02
N ARG A 460 10.71 -9.95 3.87
CA ARG A 460 10.38 -8.78 4.71
C ARG A 460 10.45 -9.11 6.19
N GLY A 461 11.17 -8.29 6.96
CA GLY A 461 11.32 -8.47 8.41
C GLY A 461 12.08 -9.74 8.84
N ALA A 462 12.68 -10.49 7.92
CA ALA A 462 13.44 -11.69 8.26
C ALA A 462 14.73 -11.33 9.05
N ASN A 463 15.10 -12.19 9.99
CA ASN A 463 16.38 -12.06 10.70
C ASN A 463 17.44 -12.89 9.99
N LEU A 464 18.35 -12.27 9.25
CA LEU A 464 19.47 -12.94 8.57
C LEU A 464 20.81 -12.74 9.29
N THR A 465 20.82 -12.29 10.55
CA THR A 465 22.07 -11.98 11.27
C THR A 465 23.09 -13.12 11.11
N GLY A 466 24.32 -12.81 10.67
CA GLY A 466 25.39 -13.79 10.47
C GLY A 466 25.19 -14.80 9.32
N ALA A 467 24.14 -14.69 8.51
CA ALA A 467 23.89 -15.61 7.41
C ALA A 467 24.94 -15.47 6.28
N ASN A 468 25.22 -16.58 5.59
CA ASN A 468 26.12 -16.58 4.44
C ASN A 468 25.34 -16.57 3.13
N LEU A 469 25.32 -15.42 2.43
CA LEU A 469 24.64 -15.21 1.16
C LEU A 469 25.62 -15.13 -0.04
N ARG A 470 26.88 -15.57 0.11
CA ARG A 470 27.85 -15.52 -0.99
C ARG A 470 27.33 -16.21 -2.24
N HIS A 471 27.33 -15.50 -3.37
CA HIS A 471 26.85 -15.96 -4.67
C HIS A 471 25.36 -16.35 -4.75
N ALA A 472 24.54 -16.04 -3.74
CA ALA A 472 23.10 -16.19 -3.82
C ALA A 472 22.49 -15.24 -4.85
N ASN A 473 21.47 -15.70 -5.59
CA ASN A 473 20.69 -14.88 -6.51
C ASN A 473 19.62 -14.09 -5.75
N LEU A 474 19.82 -12.79 -5.60
CA LEU A 474 18.88 -11.90 -4.88
C LEU A 474 17.98 -11.08 -5.81
N LYS A 475 17.94 -11.39 -7.11
CA LYS A 475 17.22 -10.59 -8.11
C LYS A 475 15.74 -10.45 -7.75
N GLY A 476 15.32 -9.22 -7.47
CA GLY A 476 13.93 -8.90 -7.14
C GLY A 476 13.45 -9.43 -5.79
N ALA A 477 14.32 -10.05 -4.98
CA ALA A 477 14.02 -10.47 -3.61
C ALA A 477 13.64 -9.25 -2.76
N ASN A 478 12.73 -9.41 -1.80
CA ASN A 478 12.29 -8.33 -0.93
C ASN A 478 12.91 -8.46 0.47
N LEU A 479 13.94 -7.66 0.75
CA LEU A 479 14.64 -7.59 2.03
C LEU A 479 14.20 -6.39 2.89
N CYS A 480 13.07 -5.74 2.57
CA CYS A 480 12.63 -4.56 3.31
C CYS A 480 12.37 -4.89 4.80
N GLY A 481 13.03 -4.17 5.70
CA GLY A 481 12.97 -4.39 7.15
C GLY A 481 13.72 -5.63 7.64
N ALA A 482 14.43 -6.36 6.77
CA ALA A 482 15.24 -7.50 7.18
C ALA A 482 16.46 -7.03 8.00
N ASN A 483 16.93 -7.88 8.91
CA ASN A 483 18.19 -7.66 9.62
C ASN A 483 19.33 -8.40 8.93
N LEU A 484 20.23 -7.67 8.29
CA LEU A 484 21.39 -8.21 7.58
C LEU A 484 22.70 -8.05 8.35
N SER A 485 22.67 -7.72 9.65
CA SER A 485 23.89 -7.53 10.46
C SER A 485 24.84 -8.72 10.31
N ASP A 486 26.12 -8.47 10.03
CA ASP A 486 27.15 -9.50 9.85
C ASP A 486 26.87 -10.53 8.74
N VAL A 487 25.93 -10.26 7.83
CA VAL A 487 25.68 -11.11 6.67
C VAL A 487 26.86 -11.07 5.71
N GLN A 488 27.29 -12.25 5.26
CA GLN A 488 28.29 -12.36 4.19
C GLN A 488 27.60 -12.19 2.83
N VAL A 489 27.56 -10.96 2.33
CA VAL A 489 26.97 -10.59 1.04
C VAL A 489 27.74 -9.43 0.42
N THR A 490 27.76 -9.36 -0.91
CA THR A 490 28.40 -8.26 -1.66
C THR A 490 27.42 -7.11 -1.90
N GLN A 491 27.95 -5.91 -2.18
CA GLN A 491 27.13 -4.75 -2.49
C GLN A 491 26.32 -4.97 -3.78
N GLU A 492 26.93 -5.62 -4.78
CA GLU A 492 26.31 -5.96 -6.06
C GLU A 492 25.12 -6.89 -5.87
N GLN A 493 25.25 -7.91 -5.01
CA GLN A 493 24.14 -8.82 -4.70
C GLN A 493 22.98 -8.09 -4.01
N ILE A 494 23.27 -7.23 -3.02
CA ILE A 494 22.21 -6.46 -2.34
C ILE A 494 21.54 -5.49 -3.32
N ALA A 495 22.28 -4.90 -4.25
CA ALA A 495 21.72 -3.99 -5.26
C ALA A 495 20.66 -4.64 -6.16
N LEU A 496 20.68 -5.98 -6.29
CA LEU A 496 19.66 -6.75 -7.01
C LEU A 496 18.38 -6.97 -6.21
N ALA A 497 18.42 -6.82 -4.88
CA ALA A 497 17.29 -6.94 -3.98
C ALA A 497 16.57 -5.60 -3.75
N LYS A 498 15.35 -5.67 -3.23
CA LYS A 498 14.60 -4.51 -2.73
C LYS A 498 14.90 -4.34 -1.24
N THR A 499 15.42 -3.19 -0.86
CA THR A 499 15.61 -2.79 0.54
C THR A 499 14.86 -1.48 0.83
N ASN A 500 14.69 -1.14 2.10
CA ASN A 500 14.14 0.14 2.56
C ASN A 500 14.91 0.65 3.79
N TRP A 501 14.53 1.82 4.31
CA TRP A 501 15.19 2.44 5.46
C TRP A 501 15.13 1.63 6.78
N LEU A 502 14.21 0.66 6.88
CA LEU A 502 14.11 -0.26 8.02
C LEU A 502 15.10 -1.43 7.94
N THR A 503 15.67 -1.68 6.75
CA THR A 503 16.62 -2.78 6.54
C THR A 503 17.90 -2.46 7.30
N VAL A 504 18.33 -3.36 8.17
CA VAL A 504 19.65 -3.26 8.81
C VAL A 504 20.64 -3.86 7.84
N MET A 505 21.62 -3.08 7.42
CA MET A 505 22.62 -3.52 6.46
C MET A 505 23.73 -4.34 7.15
N PRO A 506 24.63 -5.04 6.41
CA PRO A 506 25.67 -5.84 7.06
C PRO A 506 26.66 -5.09 7.96
N SER A 507 26.69 -3.75 7.88
CA SER A 507 27.43 -2.90 8.80
C SER A 507 26.73 -2.69 10.16
N GLY A 508 25.55 -3.27 10.37
CA GLY A 508 24.70 -3.07 11.54
C GLY A 508 23.93 -1.74 11.54
N LYS A 509 24.12 -0.89 10.52
CA LYS A 509 23.44 0.41 10.38
C LYS A 509 22.17 0.29 9.53
N ARG A 510 21.20 1.15 9.82
CA ARG A 510 20.00 1.37 9.00
C ARG A 510 20.24 2.53 8.03
N GLY A 511 19.67 2.47 6.83
CA GLY A 511 19.96 3.47 5.78
C GLY A 511 21.25 3.16 5.00
N SER A 512 21.52 3.95 3.95
CA SER A 512 22.44 3.63 2.86
C SER A 512 23.77 3.00 3.31
N TRP A 513 24.14 1.92 2.61
CA TRP A 513 25.46 1.30 2.67
C TRP A 513 26.54 2.15 2.02
#